data_AF-A0A3D1AY23-F1
#
_entry.id   AF-A0A3D1AY23-F1
#
_cell.length_a   1.000
_cell.length_b   1.000
_cell.length_c   1.000
_cell.angle_alpha   90.00
_cell.angle_beta   90.00
_cell.angle_gamma   90.00
#
_symmetry.space_group_name_H-M   'P 1'
#
loop_
_entity.id
_entity.type
_entity.pdbx_description
1 polymer ?
#
loop_
_entity_poly.entity_id
_entity_poly.type
_entity_poly.pdbx_seq_one_letter_code
_entity_poly.pdbx_strand_id
1 'polypeptide(L)'
;MPHRTLTRRQWLNLSALVPLTGSLLEAAHRPYKGPLGAELYTVRGLMPKSDQQTLQAIAKIGYTEVEGDYPTFMRTAPLMKQYGLNPVSCHIPTPLVT
;
A
#
# COMPACT_ATOMS: atom_id res chain seq x y z
N MET A 1 30.09 13.97 -53.36
CA MET A 1 30.05 13.98 -51.88
C MET A 1 30.47 12.60 -51.39
N PRO A 2 31.52 12.45 -50.55
CA PRO A 2 31.92 11.12 -50.10
C PRO A 2 30.90 10.56 -49.11
N HIS A 3 30.37 9.37 -49.42
CA HIS A 3 29.47 8.63 -48.55
C HIS A 3 30.28 8.09 -47.36
N ARG A 4 30.00 8.54 -46.14
CA ARG A 4 30.59 7.98 -44.92
C ARG A 4 29.95 6.62 -44.64
N THR A 5 30.67 5.53 -44.90
CA THR A 5 30.28 4.17 -44.49
C THR A 5 30.64 3.96 -43.03
N LEU A 6 29.61 3.85 -42.18
CA LEU A 6 29.79 3.52 -40.76
C LEU A 6 30.29 2.07 -40.63
N THR A 7 31.34 1.87 -39.86
CA THR A 7 31.87 0.53 -39.58
C THR A 7 30.94 -0.23 -38.62
N ARG A 8 30.97 -1.57 -38.68
CA ARG A 8 30.20 -2.43 -37.75
C ARG A 8 30.44 -2.09 -36.28
N ARG A 9 31.66 -1.71 -35.92
CA ARG A 9 32.02 -1.27 -34.55
C ARG A 9 31.41 0.08 -34.19
N GLN A 10 31.37 1.02 -35.12
CA GLN A 10 30.69 2.31 -34.92
C GLN A 10 29.18 2.15 -34.79
N TRP A 11 28.58 1.25 -35.57
CA TRP A 11 27.17 0.87 -35.42
C TRP A 11 26.86 0.28 -34.04
N LEU A 12 27.68 -0.65 -33.55
CA LEU A 12 27.50 -1.26 -32.22
C LEU A 12 27.61 -0.23 -31.08
N ASN A 13 28.56 0.71 -31.19
CA ASN A 13 28.71 1.81 -30.22
C ASN A 13 27.53 2.79 -30.27
N LEU A 14 26.93 3.02 -31.42
CA LEU A 14 25.72 3.85 -31.55
C LEU A 14 24.48 3.19 -30.93
N SER A 15 24.35 1.86 -31.02
CA SER A 15 23.23 1.11 -30.44
C SER A 15 23.28 0.99 -28.91
N ALA A 16 24.45 1.19 -28.29
CA ALA A 16 24.60 1.16 -26.83
C ALA A 16 24.05 2.42 -26.13
N LEU A 17 23.68 3.45 -26.90
CA LEU A 17 23.14 4.73 -26.41
C LEU A 17 21.61 4.82 -26.45
N VAL A 18 20.89 3.73 -26.72
CA VAL A 18 19.43 3.73 -26.55
C VAL A 18 19.15 3.89 -25.05
N PRO A 19 18.53 5.00 -24.61
CA PRO A 19 18.18 5.14 -23.22
C PRO A 19 17.02 4.17 -22.95
N LEU A 20 17.34 3.02 -22.37
CA LEU A 20 16.39 2.14 -21.68
C LEU A 20 15.81 2.80 -20.41
N THR A 21 16.07 4.08 -20.19
CA THR A 21 15.90 4.78 -18.91
C THR A 21 14.49 5.33 -18.69
N GLY A 22 13.63 5.39 -19.70
CA GLY A 22 12.26 5.90 -19.54
C GLY A 22 11.28 4.85 -19.02
N SER A 23 11.20 3.69 -19.68
CA SER A 23 10.07 2.77 -19.47
C SER A 23 10.28 1.75 -18.34
N LEU A 24 11.54 1.42 -18.01
CA LEU A 24 11.85 0.41 -16.99
C LEU A 24 11.88 1.01 -15.58
N LEU A 25 12.31 2.27 -15.43
CA LEU A 25 12.25 3.00 -14.15
C LEU A 25 10.83 3.39 -13.76
N GLU A 26 9.99 3.78 -14.74
CA GLU A 26 8.57 4.10 -14.51
C GLU A 26 7.75 2.86 -14.10
N ALA A 27 8.14 1.67 -14.58
CA ALA A 27 7.53 0.40 -14.18
C ALA A 27 7.92 -0.02 -12.75
N ALA A 28 9.11 0.36 -12.28
CA ALA A 28 9.62 0.01 -10.95
C ALA A 28 9.00 0.87 -9.82
N HIS A 29 8.44 2.04 -10.12
CA HIS A 29 7.94 3.01 -9.13
C HIS A 29 6.47 3.38 -9.31
N ARG A 30 5.59 2.48 -9.79
CA ARG A 30 4.15 2.80 -9.72
C ARG A 30 3.70 2.71 -8.26
N PRO A 31 3.37 3.83 -7.59
CA PRO A 31 2.82 3.76 -6.24
C PRO A 31 1.50 2.98 -6.32
N TYR A 32 1.27 2.11 -5.34
CA TYR A 32 -0.02 1.48 -5.18
C TYR A 32 -1.09 2.58 -5.02
N LYS A 33 -2.15 2.52 -5.84
CA LYS A 33 -3.21 3.53 -5.89
C LYS A 33 -4.52 3.07 -5.24
N GLY A 34 -4.59 1.82 -4.81
CA GLY A 34 -5.78 1.31 -4.12
C GLY A 34 -5.83 1.74 -2.66
N PRO A 35 -6.97 1.51 -1.99
CA PRO A 35 -7.06 1.70 -0.55
C PRO A 35 -6.16 0.70 0.19
N LEU A 36 -5.53 1.15 1.27
CA LEU A 36 -4.75 0.27 2.15
C LEU A 36 -5.61 -0.09 3.37
N GLY A 37 -5.83 -1.39 3.56
CA GLY A 37 -6.58 -1.96 4.68
C GLY A 37 -5.67 -2.57 5.75
N ALA A 38 -6.02 -2.37 7.03
CA ALA A 38 -5.34 -2.96 8.17
C ALA A 38 -6.29 -3.84 9.00
N GLU A 39 -5.90 -5.10 9.25
CA GLU A 39 -6.59 -5.96 10.21
C GLU A 39 -6.16 -5.63 11.65
N LEU A 40 -7.11 -5.16 12.46
CA LEU A 40 -6.87 -4.64 13.81
C LEU A 40 -6.39 -5.71 14.80
N TYR A 41 -6.60 -7.00 14.52
CA TYR A 41 -6.00 -8.08 15.31
C TYR A 41 -4.47 -8.05 15.30
N THR A 42 -3.84 -7.46 14.28
CA THR A 42 -2.39 -7.25 14.21
C THR A 42 -1.89 -6.38 15.37
N VAL A 43 -2.72 -5.43 15.82
CA VAL A 43 -2.44 -4.50 16.92
C VAL A 43 -3.30 -4.76 18.17
N ARG A 44 -3.85 -5.97 18.30
CA ARG A 44 -4.75 -6.36 19.42
C ARG A 44 -4.20 -6.08 20.82
N GLY A 45 -2.87 -6.07 20.99
CA GLY A 45 -2.24 -5.75 22.27
C GLY A 45 -2.28 -4.25 22.64
N LEU A 46 -2.50 -3.38 21.65
CA LEU A 46 -2.54 -1.92 21.77
C LEU A 46 -3.98 -1.38 21.84
N MET A 47 -4.90 -1.99 21.09
CA MET A 47 -6.30 -1.52 20.97
C MET A 47 -7.02 -1.36 22.32
N PRO A 48 -6.88 -2.26 23.32
CA PRO A 48 -7.53 -2.07 24.62
C PRO A 48 -6.88 -0.99 25.49
N LYS A 49 -5.64 -0.59 25.20
CA LYS A 49 -4.84 0.30 26.04
C LYS A 49 -4.80 1.74 25.52
N SER A 50 -4.87 1.89 24.20
CA SER A 50 -4.55 3.14 23.49
C SER A 50 -5.15 3.12 22.08
N ASP A 51 -6.45 2.84 21.97
CA ASP A 51 -7.18 2.80 20.70
C ASP A 51 -7.08 4.11 19.91
N GLN A 52 -7.25 5.25 20.57
CA GLN A 52 -7.16 6.55 19.93
C GLN A 52 -5.80 6.78 19.28
N GLN A 53 -4.70 6.57 20.02
CA GLN A 53 -3.36 6.75 19.48
C GLN A 53 -3.04 5.73 18.39
N THR A 54 -3.52 4.50 18.55
CA THR A 54 -3.29 3.41 17.58
C THR A 54 -4.00 3.71 16.25
N LEU A 55 -5.30 4.05 16.28
CA LEU A 55 -6.08 4.37 15.08
C LEU A 55 -5.57 5.64 14.41
N GLN A 56 -5.19 6.66 15.18
CA GLN A 56 -4.56 7.86 14.63
C GLN A 56 -3.24 7.53 13.91
N ALA A 57 -2.41 6.67 14.50
CA ALA A 57 -1.14 6.26 13.89
C ALA A 57 -1.37 5.48 12.59
N ILE A 58 -2.34 4.55 12.57
CA ILE A 58 -2.73 3.79 11.37
C ILE A 58 -3.16 4.74 10.23
N ALA A 59 -4.02 5.72 10.52
CA ALA A 59 -4.42 6.71 9.53
C ALA A 59 -3.22 7.56 9.06
N LYS A 60 -2.35 7.99 9.98
CA LYS A 60 -1.18 8.84 9.68
C LYS A 60 -0.17 8.17 8.76
N ILE A 61 -0.02 6.85 8.83
CA ILE A 61 0.90 6.09 7.94
C ILE A 61 0.27 5.75 6.58
N GLY A 62 -0.99 6.12 6.33
CA GLY A 62 -1.62 6.04 5.01
C GLY A 62 -2.66 4.93 4.82
N TYR A 63 -3.04 4.20 5.87
CA TYR A 63 -4.19 3.29 5.79
C TYR A 63 -5.50 4.08 5.78
N THR A 64 -6.46 3.61 4.99
CA THR A 64 -7.79 4.22 4.82
C THR A 64 -8.91 3.26 5.19
N GLU A 65 -8.61 1.97 5.30
CA GLU A 65 -9.57 0.91 5.59
C GLU A 65 -9.09 0.08 6.80
N VAL A 66 -10.04 -0.47 7.53
CA VAL A 66 -9.79 -1.37 8.65
C VAL A 66 -10.70 -2.60 8.59
N GLU A 67 -10.15 -3.72 9.01
CA GLU A 67 -10.88 -4.94 9.36
C GLU A 67 -10.72 -5.17 10.87
N GLY A 68 -11.69 -5.80 11.51
CA GLY A 68 -11.63 -6.11 12.93
C GLY A 68 -12.85 -6.90 13.38
N ASP A 69 -13.03 -7.02 14.70
CA ASP A 69 -14.19 -7.70 15.28
C ASP A 69 -15.34 -6.74 15.64
N TYR A 70 -16.54 -7.30 15.75
CA TYR A 70 -17.75 -6.56 16.09
C TYR A 70 -17.63 -5.74 17.40
N PRO A 71 -17.16 -6.31 18.53
CA PRO A 71 -16.94 -5.55 19.76
C PRO A 71 -16.00 -4.34 19.60
N THR A 72 -14.92 -4.50 18.83
CA THR A 72 -13.96 -3.42 18.56
C THR A 72 -14.63 -2.31 17.77
N PHE A 73 -15.37 -2.62 16.71
CA PHE A 73 -16.08 -1.62 15.92
C PHE A 73 -17.13 -0.86 16.72
N MET A 74 -17.92 -1.55 17.55
CA MET A 74 -18.91 -0.90 18.41
C MET A 74 -18.28 0.10 19.37
N ARG A 75 -17.08 -0.20 19.88
CA ARG A 75 -16.34 0.68 20.79
C ARG A 75 -15.66 1.86 20.07
N THR A 76 -15.08 1.62 18.89
CA THR A 76 -14.16 2.58 18.25
C THR A 76 -14.69 3.25 16.98
N ALA A 77 -15.94 2.97 16.56
CA ALA A 77 -16.53 3.58 15.36
C ALA A 77 -16.44 5.12 15.31
N PRO A 78 -16.67 5.87 16.41
CA PRO A 78 -16.50 7.33 16.38
C PRO A 78 -15.05 7.75 16.06
N LEU A 79 -14.06 7.05 16.60
CA LEU A 79 -12.63 7.32 16.34
C LEU A 79 -12.25 6.99 14.90
N MET A 80 -12.76 5.87 14.37
CA MET A 80 -12.56 5.49 12.96
C MET A 80 -13.09 6.57 12.02
N LYS A 81 -14.31 7.06 12.28
CA LYS A 81 -14.89 8.19 11.53
C LYS A 81 -14.06 9.46 11.68
N GLN A 82 -13.60 9.79 12.89
CA GLN A 82 -12.77 10.97 13.15
C GLN A 82 -11.45 10.93 12.35
N TYR A 83 -10.85 9.76 12.20
CA TYR A 83 -9.56 9.59 11.51
C TYR A 83 -9.67 9.18 10.04
N GLY A 84 -10.89 9.11 9.48
CA GLY A 84 -11.11 8.74 8.08
C GLY A 84 -10.79 7.27 7.75
N LEU A 85 -10.93 6.38 8.74
CA LEU A 85 -10.77 4.94 8.57
C LEU A 85 -12.13 4.29 8.32
N ASN A 86 -12.26 3.59 7.19
CA ASN A 86 -13.48 2.89 6.81
C ASN A 86 -13.45 1.44 7.30
N PRO A 87 -14.39 1.00 8.15
CA PRO A 87 -14.54 -0.42 8.47
C PRO A 87 -15.18 -1.14 7.29
N VAL A 88 -14.39 -1.94 6.57
CA VAL A 88 -14.83 -2.60 5.31
C VAL A 88 -15.07 -4.10 5.44
N SER A 89 -14.60 -4.71 6.53
CA SER A 89 -14.72 -6.14 6.81
C SER A 89 -14.81 -6.37 8.31
N CYS A 90 -15.52 -7.42 8.74
CA CYS A 90 -15.79 -7.70 10.14
C CYS A 90 -15.70 -9.21 10.43
N HIS A 91 -14.87 -9.58 11.40
CA HIS A 91 -14.84 -10.91 11.96
C HIS A 91 -15.94 -11.09 13.01
N ILE A 92 -16.81 -12.08 12.78
CA ILE A 92 -17.87 -12.48 13.69
C ILE A 92 -17.49 -13.83 14.29
N PRO A 93 -17.27 -13.91 15.62
CA PRO A 93 -16.98 -15.19 16.26
C PRO A 93 -18.19 -16.12 16.12
N THR A 94 -17.97 -17.32 15.62
CA THR A 94 -18.94 -18.40 15.67
C THR A 94 -18.76 -19.18 16.97
N PRO A 95 -19.83 -19.81 17.51
CA PRO A 95 -19.65 -20.82 18.54
C PRO A 95 -18.64 -21.87 18.06
N LEU A 96 -17.70 -22.24 18.93
CA LEU A 96 -16.83 -23.37 18.69
C LEU A 96 -17.69 -24.62 18.53
N VAL A 97 -17.73 -25.19 17.33
CA VAL A 97 -18.23 -26.55 17.11
C VAL A 97 -17.07 -27.48 17.45
N THR A 98 -17.08 -27.98 18.68
CA THR A 98 -16.12 -28.98 19.20
C THR A 98 -16.76 -30.34 19.27
#